data_AF-A0A504LH15-F1
#
_entry.id   AF-A0A504LH15-F1
#
_cell.length_a   1.000
_cell.length_b   1.000
_cell.length_c   1.000
_cell.angle_alpha   90.00
_cell.angle_beta   90.00
_cell.angle_gamma   90.00
#
_symmetry.space_group_name_H-M   'P 1'
#
loop_
_entity.id
_entity.type
_entity.pdbx_description
1 polymer ?
#
loop_
_entity_poly.entity_id
_entity_poly.type
_entity_poly.pdbx_seq_one_letter_code
_entity_poly.pdbx_strand_id
1 'polypeptide(L)' 'MLHDWDPIGVSGIPDATGEYDAYADTVYVMLMDESATASDIAAYLFAVATEHMGLTDRGQLAERSGSPNFW' A
#
# COMPACT_ATOMS: atom_id res chain seq x y z
N MET A 1 7.54 2.63 -6.41
CA MET A 1 6.15 2.52 -6.92
C MET A 1 5.09 2.72 -5.82
N LEU A 2 5.44 2.54 -4.54
CA LEU A 2 4.54 2.78 -3.39
C LEU A 2 4.86 4.07 -2.60
N HIS A 3 5.42 5.11 -3.22
CA HIS A 3 5.81 6.31 -2.47
C HIS A 3 4.62 7.00 -1.77
N ASP A 4 3.43 6.93 -2.37
CA ASP A 4 2.21 7.51 -1.80
C ASP A 4 1.52 6.59 -0.78
N TRP A 5 1.80 5.28 -0.85
CA TRP A 5 1.30 4.30 0.10
C TRP A 5 2.35 4.04 1.18
N ASP A 6 2.39 4.95 2.16
CA ASP A 6 3.34 4.92 3.28
C ASP A 6 2.62 4.80 4.65
N PRO A 7 2.01 3.63 4.93
CA PRO A 7 1.16 3.45 6.11
C PRO A 7 1.90 3.55 7.44
N ILE A 8 3.21 3.29 7.46
CA ILE A 8 4.06 3.36 8.66
C ILE A 8 5.10 4.49 8.61
N GLY A 9 5.14 5.30 7.55
CA GLY A 9 5.92 6.54 7.50
C GLY A 9 7.42 6.37 7.25
N VAL A 10 7.85 5.32 6.55
CA VAL A 10 9.27 4.96 6.38
C VAL A 10 9.86 5.31 5.02
N SER A 11 9.05 5.82 4.08
CA SER A 11 9.48 6.11 2.69
C SER A 11 10.65 7.10 2.57
N GLY A 12 10.84 7.96 3.58
CA GLY A 12 11.95 8.93 3.65
C GLY A 12 13.18 8.46 4.43
N ILE A 13 13.18 7.22 4.94
CA ILE A 13 14.26 6.68 5.78
C ILE A 13 15.19 5.83 4.90
N PRO A 14 16.45 6.25 4.66
CA PRO A 14 17.36 5.53 3.76
C PRO A 14 17.63 4.07 4.14
N ASP A 15 17.57 3.75 5.44
CA ASP A 15 17.80 2.40 5.94
C ASP A 15 16.56 1.50 5.86
N ALA A 16 15.39 2.03 5.47
CA ALA A 16 14.11 1.32 5.40
C ALA A 16 13.63 1.05 3.97
N THR A 17 14.51 1.17 2.96
CA THR A 17 14.12 1.11 1.54
C THR A 17 13.47 -0.20 1.11
N GLY A 18 13.74 -1.31 1.80
CA GLY A 18 13.20 -2.63 1.45
C GLY A 18 11.88 -3.00 2.12
N GLU A 19 11.37 -2.16 3.04
CA GLU A 19 10.20 -2.49 3.86
C GLU A 19 8.92 -2.76 3.03
N TYR A 20 8.84 -2.14 1.85
CA TYR A 20 7.68 -2.26 0.96
C TYR A 20 7.92 -3.09 -0.30
N ASP A 21 9.13 -3.60 -0.54
CA ASP A 21 9.50 -4.23 -1.82
C ASP A 21 8.64 -5.46 -2.13
N ALA A 22 8.45 -6.36 -1.15
CA ALA A 22 7.64 -7.57 -1.34
C ALA A 22 6.16 -7.24 -1.65
N TYR A 23 5.63 -6.15 -1.09
CA TYR A 23 4.28 -5.68 -1.35
C TYR A 23 4.19 -5.01 -2.73
N ALA A 24 5.22 -4.25 -3.12
CA ALA A 24 5.32 -3.65 -4.46
C ALA A 24 5.34 -4.72 -5.55
N ASP A 25 6.10 -5.79 -5.35
CA ASP A 25 6.17 -6.92 -6.29
C ASP A 25 4.79 -7.58 -6.48
N THR A 26 4.05 -7.78 -5.39
CA THR A 26 2.71 -8.36 -5.47
C THR A 26 1.73 -7.44 -6.19
N VAL A 27 1.75 -6.13 -5.88
CA VAL A 27 0.93 -5.13 -6.60
C VAL A 27 1.30 -5.09 -8.07
N TYR A 28 2.58 -5.17 -8.41
CA TYR A 28 3.03 -5.22 -9.80
C TYR A 28 2.45 -6.44 -10.54
N VAL A 29 2.47 -7.62 -9.91
CA VAL A 29 1.84 -8.82 -10.48
C VAL A 29 0.33 -8.63 -10.68
N MET A 30 -0.37 -8.05 -9.70
CA MET A 30 -1.80 -7.75 -9.82
C MET A 30 -2.08 -6.76 -10.96
N LEU A 31 -1.25 -5.72 -11.13
CA LEU A 31 -1.39 -4.75 -12.22
C LEU A 31 -1.18 -5.36 -13.61
N MET A 32 -0.40 -6.44 -13.71
CA MET A 32 -0.20 -7.16 -14.98
C MET A 32 -1.33 -8.15 -15.28
N ASP A 33 -2.23 -8.41 -14.33
CA ASP A 33 -3.41 -9.25 -14.52
C ASP A 33 -4.57 -8.39 -15.04
N GLU A 34 -5.00 -8.65 -16.28
CA GLU A 34 -6.12 -7.95 -16.92
C GLU A 34 -7.47 -8.10 -16.18
N SER A 35 -7.59 -9.09 -15.30
CA SER A 35 -8.78 -9.33 -14.50
C SER A 35 -8.78 -8.61 -13.14
N ALA A 36 -7.62 -8.15 -12.68
CA ALA A 36 -7.50 -7.47 -11.41
C ALA A 36 -8.10 -6.07 -11.46
N THR A 37 -8.90 -5.73 -10.45
CA THR A 37 -9.49 -4.41 -10.32
C THR A 37 -8.69 -3.54 -9.36
N ALA A 38 -8.88 -2.21 -9.46
CA ALA A 38 -8.34 -1.29 -8.47
C ALA A 38 -8.83 -1.61 -7.03
N SER A 39 -10.04 -2.17 -6.90
CA SER A 39 -10.57 -2.60 -5.60
C SER A 39 -9.82 -3.80 -5.03
N ASP A 40 -9.34 -4.71 -5.88
CA ASP A 40 -8.56 -5.86 -5.44
C ASP A 40 -7.19 -5.41 -4.91
N ILE A 41 -6.53 -4.48 -5.62
CA ILE A 41 -5.27 -3.89 -5.18
C ILE A 41 -5.46 -3.14 -3.86
N ALA A 42 -6.52 -2.35 -3.73
CA ALA A 42 -6.83 -1.63 -2.49
C ALA A 42 -7.11 -2.59 -1.33
N ALA A 43 -7.84 -3.68 -1.57
CA ALA A 43 -8.11 -4.70 -0.57
C ALA A 43 -6.84 -5.42 -0.13
N TYR A 44 -5.94 -5.74 -1.06
CA TYR A 44 -4.63 -6.31 -0.75
C TYR A 44 -3.80 -5.39 0.13
N LEU A 45 -3.64 -4.13 -0.26
CA LEU A 45 -2.87 -3.14 0.51
C LEU A 45 -3.48 -2.90 1.89
N PHE A 46 -4.82 -2.88 1.99
CA PHE A 46 -5.51 -2.79 3.27
C PHE A 46 -5.20 -4.00 4.16
N ALA A 47 -5.29 -5.22 3.62
CA ALA A 47 -4.98 -6.44 4.36
C ALA A 47 -3.52 -6.46 4.83
N VAL A 48 -2.56 -6.08 3.99
CA VAL A 48 -1.16 -5.93 4.40
C VAL A 48 -1.05 -4.97 5.58
N ALA A 49 -1.65 -3.78 5.48
CA ALA A 49 -1.57 -2.78 6.54
C ALA A 49 -2.19 -3.25 7.87
N THR A 50 -3.32 -3.96 7.84
CA THR A 50 -4.01 -4.38 9.07
C THR A 50 -3.52 -5.71 9.63
N GLU A 51 -3.21 -6.67 8.77
CA GLU A 51 -2.92 -8.05 9.15
C GLU A 51 -1.42 -8.31 9.27
N HIS A 52 -0.60 -7.75 8.38
CA HIS A 52 0.86 -7.87 8.45
C HIS A 52 1.46 -6.71 9.27
N MET A 53 0.98 -5.49 9.00
CA MET A 53 1.26 -4.22 9.68
C MET A 53 0.85 -4.17 11.15
N GLY A 54 -0.24 -4.88 11.49
CA GLY A 54 -0.92 -4.77 12.79
C GLY A 54 -1.61 -3.42 13.03
N LEU A 55 -1.80 -2.61 11.98
CA LEU A 55 -2.39 -1.27 12.12
C LEU A 55 -3.89 -1.38 12.44
N THR A 56 -4.26 -0.97 13.64
CA THR A 56 -5.62 -1.06 14.19
C THR A 56 -6.31 0.30 14.11
N ASP A 57 -6.87 0.63 12.94
CA ASP A 57 -8.29 1.00 12.73
C ASP A 57 -8.50 1.83 11.42
N ARG A 58 -9.60 1.49 10.75
CA ARG A 58 -9.96 1.73 9.34
C ARG A 58 -9.97 3.17 8.84
N GLY A 59 -10.09 4.17 9.72
CA GLY A 59 -10.29 5.57 9.33
C GLY A 59 -9.05 6.23 8.72
N GLN A 60 -7.91 6.12 9.40
CA GLN A 60 -6.66 6.76 8.95
C GLN A 60 -6.03 6.03 7.76
N LEU A 61 -6.17 4.71 7.70
CA LEU A 61 -5.69 3.90 6.57
C LEU A 61 -6.49 4.14 5.30
N ALA A 62 -7.82 4.27 5.39
CA ALA A 62 -8.65 4.59 4.22
C ALA A 62 -8.42 6.03 3.73
N GLU A 63 -8.25 7.01 4.63
CA GLU A 63 -7.87 8.38 4.26
C GLU A 63 -6.51 8.43 3.55
N ARG A 64 -5.53 7.64 3.99
CA ARG A 64 -4.18 7.62 3.40
C ARG A 64 -4.06 6.76 2.13
N SER A 65 -4.82 5.66 2.04
CA SER A 65 -4.81 4.76 0.88
C SER A 65 -5.73 5.24 -0.25
N GLY A 66 -6.65 6.17 0.06
CA GLY A 66 -7.70 6.63 -0.85
C GLY A 66 -7.63 8.12 -1.20
N SER A 67 -6.53 8.84 -0.90
CA SER A 67 -6.41 10.26 -1.26
C SER A 67 -5.84 10.42 -2.67
N PRO A 68 -6.64 10.86 -3.67
CA PRO A 68 -6.12 11.32 -4.94
C PRO A 68 -5.72 12.78 -4.75
N ASN A 69 -4.58 13.04 -4.09
CA ASN A 69 -4.06 14.40 -4.05
C ASN A 69 -3.32 14.70 -5.36
N PHE A 70 -4.06 15.35 -6.23
CA PHE A 70 -3.55 16.16 -7.33
C PHE A 70 -2.54 17.20 -6.80
N TRP A 71 -1.44 17.32 -7.56
CA TRP A 71 -0.26 18.20 -7.46
C TRP A 71 0.92 17.62 -6.68
#